data_AF-A0A7V7WVR7-F1
#
_entry.id   AF-A0A7V7WVR7-F1
#
_cell.length_a   1.000
_cell.length_b   1.000
_cell.length_c   1.000
_cell.angle_alpha   90.00
_cell.angle_beta   90.00
_cell.angle_gamma   90.00
#
_symmetry.space_group_name_H-M   'P 1'
#
loop_
_entity.id
_entity.type
_entity.pdbx_description
1 polymer ?
#
loop_
_entity_poly.entity_id
_entity_poly.type
_entity_poly.pdbx_seq_one_letter_code
_entity_poly.pdbx_strand_id
1 'polypeptide(L)'
;FFNRRLAFRDDRDVWHVGDFWASPLETLQQGMGDCEDFAIAKYFSLLATGMQASQLRLVYVRLQIGGAGGAAQPHMVLAYYATAQAEPLILDNLVTEIRPASRRPDLTPVFSFNSEGLWQGNGAQRIGNPVERLSPWRDVLRKARAEGFL
;
A
#
# COMPACT_ATOMS: atom_id res chain seq x y z
N PHE A 1 2.74 -14.55 1.87
CA PHE A 1 1.38 -15.09 1.72
C PHE A 1 0.66 -14.46 0.52
N PHE A 2 0.30 -13.18 0.58
CA PHE A 2 -0.48 -12.47 -0.46
C PHE A 2 0.09 -12.60 -1.89
N ASN A 3 1.39 -12.32 -2.10
CA ASN A 3 2.03 -12.45 -3.41
C ASN A 3 1.96 -13.86 -4.05
N ARG A 4 1.60 -14.90 -3.28
CA ARG A 4 1.41 -16.26 -3.80
C ARG A 4 -0.06 -16.65 -3.96
N ARG A 5 -0.96 -15.99 -3.25
CA ARG A 5 -2.38 -16.35 -3.15
C ARG A 5 -3.27 -15.48 -4.02
N LEU A 6 -2.81 -14.28 -4.36
CA LEU A 6 -3.54 -13.32 -5.17
C LEU A 6 -2.94 -13.25 -6.57
N ALA A 7 -3.79 -13.24 -7.59
CA ALA A 7 -3.38 -12.90 -8.95
C ALA A 7 -3.36 -11.37 -9.12
N PHE A 8 -2.30 -10.84 -9.75
CA PHE A 8 -2.23 -9.41 -10.06
C PHE A 8 -3.07 -9.10 -11.30
N ARG A 9 -4.09 -8.25 -11.17
CA ARG A 9 -5.04 -7.86 -12.22
C ARG A 9 -5.55 -6.44 -11.95
N ASP A 10 -5.75 -5.65 -13.01
CA ASP A 10 -6.26 -4.28 -12.90
C ASP A 10 -7.76 -4.27 -12.53
N ASP A 11 -8.22 -3.21 -11.87
CA ASP A 11 -9.61 -3.07 -11.40
C ASP A 11 -10.66 -3.13 -12.49
N ARG A 12 -10.31 -2.80 -13.74
CA ARG A 12 -11.25 -2.93 -14.86
C ARG A 12 -11.63 -4.39 -15.11
N ASP A 13 -10.70 -5.30 -14.88
CA ASP A 13 -10.92 -6.72 -15.05
C ASP A 13 -11.57 -7.34 -13.82
N VAL A 14 -11.19 -6.89 -12.62
CA VAL A 14 -11.66 -7.44 -11.34
C VAL A 14 -13.01 -6.86 -10.91
N TRP A 15 -13.15 -5.54 -10.95
CA TRP A 15 -14.26 -4.77 -10.37
C TRP A 15 -15.10 -4.04 -11.43
N HIS A 16 -14.69 -4.06 -12.69
CA HIS A 16 -15.35 -3.39 -13.82
C HIS A 16 -15.52 -1.88 -13.65
N VAL A 17 -14.60 -1.27 -12.88
CA VAL A 17 -14.52 0.18 -12.66
C VAL A 17 -13.10 0.67 -12.88
N GLY A 18 -12.89 1.98 -12.84
CA GLY A 18 -11.60 2.59 -13.17
C GLY A 18 -10.54 2.47 -12.08
N ASP A 19 -10.95 2.51 -10.81
CA ASP A 19 -10.10 2.51 -9.60
C ASP A 19 -11.00 2.12 -8.41
N PHE A 20 -10.67 1.04 -7.73
CA PHE A 20 -11.41 0.45 -6.61
C PHE A 20 -10.45 -0.13 -5.58
N TRP A 21 -10.37 0.52 -4.41
CA TRP A 21 -9.57 0.00 -3.32
C TRP A 21 -10.37 -1.04 -2.52
N ALA A 22 -9.98 -2.30 -2.65
CA ALA A 22 -10.62 -3.40 -1.94
C ALA A 22 -10.20 -3.44 -0.46
N SER A 23 -11.11 -3.88 0.39
CA SER A 23 -10.80 -4.26 1.77
C SER A 23 -10.08 -5.62 1.81
N PRO A 24 -9.45 -5.97 2.95
CA PRO A 24 -8.75 -7.25 3.08
C PRO A 24 -9.61 -8.48 2.72
N LEU A 25 -10.88 -8.53 3.17
CA LEU A 25 -11.74 -9.67 2.82
C LEU A 25 -12.21 -9.63 1.37
N GLU A 26 -12.49 -8.46 0.80
CA GLU A 26 -12.80 -8.32 -0.63
C GLU A 26 -11.66 -8.85 -1.50
N THR A 27 -10.42 -8.42 -1.25
CA THR A 27 -9.23 -8.90 -1.96
C THR A 27 -9.07 -10.42 -1.84
N LEU A 28 -9.27 -10.98 -0.64
CA LEU A 28 -9.15 -12.41 -0.41
C LEU A 28 -10.27 -13.22 -1.07
N GLN A 29 -11.49 -12.69 -1.11
CA GLN A 29 -12.65 -13.31 -1.75
C GLN A 29 -12.49 -13.36 -3.27
N GLN A 30 -12.00 -12.27 -3.88
CA GLN A 30 -11.72 -12.27 -5.32
C GLN A 30 -10.52 -13.14 -5.69
N GLY A 31 -9.55 -13.28 -4.77
CA GLY A 31 -8.30 -13.97 -5.06
C GLY A 31 -7.43 -13.25 -6.11
N MET A 32 -7.76 -12.00 -6.42
CA MET A 32 -7.07 -11.12 -7.35
C MET A 32 -7.30 -9.65 -6.98
N GLY A 33 -6.42 -8.79 -7.46
CA GLY A 33 -6.44 -7.35 -7.24
C GLY A 33 -5.18 -6.71 -7.82
N ASP A 34 -5.07 -5.40 -7.75
CA ASP A 34 -3.93 -4.65 -8.26
C ASP A 34 -2.93 -4.27 -7.15
N CYS A 35 -2.22 -3.15 -7.26
CA CYS A 35 -1.10 -2.87 -6.36
C CYS A 35 -1.54 -2.43 -4.96
N GLU A 36 -2.56 -1.60 -4.87
CA GLU A 36 -3.14 -1.11 -3.62
C GLU A 36 -3.80 -2.23 -2.84
N ASP A 37 -4.53 -3.13 -3.50
CA ASP A 37 -5.23 -4.23 -2.86
C ASP A 37 -4.25 -5.13 -2.11
N PHE A 38 -3.11 -5.43 -2.73
CA PHE A 38 -2.03 -6.19 -2.10
C PHE A 38 -1.42 -5.43 -0.91
N ALA A 39 -1.21 -4.12 -1.05
CA ALA A 39 -0.63 -3.30 0.01
C ALA A 39 -1.57 -3.16 1.22
N ILE A 40 -2.86 -2.93 0.96
CA ILE A 40 -3.94 -2.80 1.94
C ILE A 40 -4.14 -4.12 2.69
N ALA A 41 -4.25 -5.24 1.98
CA ALA A 41 -4.43 -6.55 2.60
C ALA A 41 -3.24 -6.91 3.51
N LYS A 42 -2.00 -6.60 3.08
CA LYS A 42 -0.80 -6.75 3.92
C LYS A 42 -0.85 -5.84 5.14
N TYR A 43 -1.22 -4.57 4.97
CA TYR A 43 -1.28 -3.57 6.05
C TYR A 43 -2.18 -4.04 7.19
N PHE A 44 -3.43 -4.36 6.89
CA PHE A 44 -4.39 -4.79 7.90
C PHE A 44 -4.03 -6.15 8.51
N SER A 45 -3.47 -7.07 7.73
CA SER A 45 -3.01 -8.35 8.28
C SER A 45 -1.87 -8.17 9.28
N LEU A 46 -0.92 -7.27 9.02
CA LEU A 46 0.15 -6.98 9.97
C LEU A 46 -0.39 -6.29 11.23
N LEU A 47 -1.36 -5.37 11.11
CA LEU A 47 -2.04 -4.82 12.29
C LEU A 47 -2.72 -5.89 13.13
N ALA A 48 -3.41 -6.84 12.49
CA ALA A 48 -4.08 -7.96 13.17
C ALA A 48 -3.09 -8.89 13.91
N THR A 49 -1.80 -8.88 13.54
CA THR A 49 -0.74 -9.60 14.28
C THR A 49 -0.17 -8.82 15.47
N GLY A 50 -0.67 -7.60 15.73
CA GLY A 50 -0.23 -6.73 16.83
C GLY A 50 0.84 -5.71 16.46
N MET A 51 1.18 -5.55 15.17
CA MET A 51 2.06 -4.47 14.73
C MET A 51 1.38 -3.12 14.90
N GLN A 52 2.15 -2.09 15.25
CA GLN A 52 1.60 -0.76 15.44
C GLN A 52 1.41 -0.05 14.10
N ALA A 53 0.29 0.65 13.92
CA ALA A 53 0.03 1.43 12.71
C ALA A 53 1.11 2.50 12.46
N SER A 54 1.70 3.06 13.51
CA SER A 54 2.84 3.98 13.43
C SER A 54 4.09 3.40 12.73
N GLN A 55 4.24 2.08 12.67
CA GLN A 55 5.32 1.37 12.00
C GLN A 55 5.03 1.05 10.53
N LEU A 56 3.79 1.25 10.07
CA LEU A 56 3.35 0.82 8.74
C LEU A 56 2.78 2.01 7.97
N ARG A 57 3.22 2.18 6.72
CA ARG A 57 2.68 3.18 5.80
C ARG A 57 2.43 2.58 4.43
N LEU A 58 1.23 2.78 3.89
CA LEU A 58 0.95 2.62 2.48
C LEU A 58 1.66 3.77 1.75
N VAL A 59 2.39 3.47 0.68
CA VAL A 59 3.20 4.44 -0.05
C VAL A 59 2.80 4.43 -1.51
N TYR A 60 2.27 5.56 -1.97
CA TYR A 60 2.04 5.79 -3.38
C TYR A 60 3.35 6.28 -4.01
N VAL A 61 3.80 5.56 -5.03
CA VAL A 61 5.09 5.77 -5.69
C VAL A 61 4.90 5.89 -7.20
N ARG A 62 5.88 6.50 -7.86
CA ARG A 62 6.11 6.33 -9.30
C ARG A 62 7.10 5.19 -9.48
N LEU A 63 6.65 4.10 -10.06
CA LEU A 63 7.47 2.95 -10.42
C LEU A 63 8.07 3.17 -11.82
N GLN A 64 9.39 3.11 -11.90
CA GLN A 64 10.14 3.21 -13.15
C GLN A 64 10.33 1.84 -13.77
N ILE A 65 9.66 1.57 -14.90
CA ILE A 65 9.77 0.29 -15.62
C ILE A 65 10.72 0.43 -16.81
N GLY A 66 11.63 -0.54 -16.97
CA GLY A 66 12.55 -0.59 -18.11
C GLY A 66 13.88 0.15 -17.89
N GLY A 67 14.18 0.58 -16.66
CA GLY A 67 15.44 1.23 -16.32
C GLY A 67 15.47 2.73 -16.63
N ALA A 68 16.68 3.29 -16.73
CA ALA A 68 16.89 4.72 -16.99
C ALA A 68 16.29 5.13 -18.35
N GLY A 69 15.27 5.99 -18.32
CA GLY A 69 14.53 6.44 -19.52
C GLY A 69 13.25 5.66 -19.83
N GLY A 70 12.94 4.63 -19.06
CA GLY A 70 11.66 3.91 -19.13
C GLY A 70 10.44 4.73 -18.67
N ALA A 71 9.25 4.13 -18.77
CA ALA A 71 8.01 4.79 -18.37
C ALA A 71 7.84 4.77 -16.84
N ALA A 72 7.35 5.88 -16.29
CA ALA A 72 6.93 5.96 -14.90
C ALA A 72 5.43 5.68 -14.82
N GLN A 73 5.05 4.70 -13.99
CA GLN A 73 3.65 4.37 -13.73
C GLN A 73 3.29 4.54 -12.24
N PRO A 74 2.03 4.87 -11.91
CA PRO A 74 1.50 4.71 -10.56
C PRO A 74 1.75 3.30 -10.02
N HIS A 75 2.10 3.21 -8.74
CA HIS A 75 2.20 1.95 -8.02
C HIS A 75 1.99 2.21 -6.52
N MET A 76 1.58 1.17 -5.78
CA MET A 76 1.47 1.22 -4.33
C MET A 76 2.23 0.07 -3.67
N VAL A 77 2.95 0.41 -2.60
CA VAL A 77 3.68 -0.56 -1.77
C VAL A 77 3.38 -0.33 -0.29
N LEU A 78 3.69 -1.31 0.55
CA LEU A 78 3.67 -1.17 2.00
C LEU A 78 5.09 -0.97 2.51
N ALA A 79 5.32 0.10 3.27
CA ALA A 79 6.57 0.37 3.95
C ALA A 79 6.47 0.03 5.44
N TYR A 80 7.45 -0.71 5.96
CA TYR A 80 7.64 -0.97 7.38
C TYR A 80 8.82 -0.17 7.94
N TYR A 81 8.58 0.53 9.03
CA TYR A 81 9.55 1.34 9.76
C TYR A 81 9.82 0.69 11.12
N ALA A 82 11.05 0.21 11.33
CA ALA A 82 11.46 -0.33 12.64
C ALA A 82 11.40 0.75 13.74
N THR A 83 11.77 1.99 13.39
CA THR A 83 11.58 3.21 14.18
C THR A 83 11.14 4.35 13.25
N ALA A 84 10.63 5.45 13.80
CA ALA A 84 10.14 6.58 12.99
C ALA A 84 11.21 7.23 12.09
N GLN A 85 12.50 7.03 12.39
CA GLN A 85 13.64 7.55 11.62
C GLN A 85 14.40 6.45 10.86
N ALA A 86 14.02 5.18 11.02
CA ALA A 86 14.65 4.09 10.31
C ALA A 86 14.37 4.18 8.81
N GLU A 87 15.33 3.71 8.01
CA GLU A 87 15.06 3.40 6.62
C GLU A 87 13.97 2.31 6.56
N PRO A 88 12.91 2.49 5.75
CA PRO A 88 11.86 1.51 5.68
C PRO A 88 12.25 0.29 4.85
N LEU A 89 11.69 -0.85 5.24
CA LEU A 89 11.63 -2.05 4.42
C LEU A 89 10.38 -2.02 3.53
N ILE A 90 10.54 -2.31 2.25
CA ILE A 90 9.49 -2.25 1.25
C ILE A 90 8.91 -3.64 0.99
N LEU A 91 7.60 -3.78 1.18
CA LEU A 91 6.80 -4.94 0.88
C LEU A 91 6.00 -4.66 -0.40
N ASP A 92 6.44 -5.23 -1.50
CA ASP A 92 5.88 -5.03 -2.85
C ASP A 92 5.16 -6.30 -3.33
N ASN A 93 4.24 -6.19 -4.28
CA ASN A 93 3.64 -7.32 -4.99
C ASN A 93 4.49 -7.75 -6.20
N LEU A 94 5.16 -6.82 -6.88
CA LEU A 94 5.96 -7.09 -8.08
C LEU A 94 7.33 -7.67 -7.77
N VAL A 95 7.99 -7.14 -6.73
CA VAL A 95 9.26 -7.67 -6.20
C VAL A 95 8.99 -8.37 -4.87
N THR A 96 9.14 -9.69 -4.83
CA THR A 96 8.75 -10.51 -3.67
C THR A 96 9.74 -10.45 -2.50
N GLU A 97 10.99 -10.06 -2.77
CA GLU A 97 12.01 -9.85 -1.74
C GLU A 97 11.74 -8.53 -1.01
N ILE A 98 11.71 -8.59 0.33
CA ILE A 98 11.62 -7.39 1.15
C ILE A 98 12.99 -6.71 1.16
N ARG A 99 13.03 -5.47 0.67
CA ARG A 99 14.27 -4.71 0.50
C ARG A 99 14.20 -3.36 1.21
N PRO A 100 15.31 -2.83 1.73
CA PRO A 100 15.40 -1.43 2.14
C PRO A 100 15.05 -0.49 0.98
N ALA A 101 14.47 0.68 1.27
CA ALA A 101 14.09 1.66 0.25
C ALA A 101 15.25 2.09 -0.66
N SER A 102 16.47 2.24 -0.14
CA SER A 102 17.68 2.54 -0.92
C SER A 102 18.03 1.47 -1.95
N ARG A 103 17.53 0.24 -1.77
CA ARG A 103 17.68 -0.89 -2.70
C ARG A 103 16.51 -1.02 -3.67
N ARG A 104 15.64 -0.01 -3.72
CA ARG A 104 14.52 0.15 -4.66
C ARG A 104 14.57 1.50 -5.39
N PRO A 105 15.67 1.80 -6.13
CA PRO A 105 15.80 3.08 -6.86
C PRO A 105 14.77 3.24 -7.98
N ASP A 106 14.07 2.16 -8.34
CA ASP A 106 12.93 2.15 -9.25
C ASP A 106 11.68 2.81 -8.67
N LEU A 107 11.60 3.01 -7.35
CA LEU A 107 10.44 3.59 -6.68
C LEU A 107 10.72 5.04 -6.25
N THR A 108 9.98 5.99 -6.83
CA THR A 108 10.01 7.39 -6.39
C THR A 108 8.75 7.71 -5.56
N PRO A 109 8.88 7.95 -4.25
CA PRO A 109 7.73 8.18 -3.38
C PRO A 109 7.09 9.55 -3.63
N VAL A 110 5.76 9.57 -3.73
CA VAL A 110 4.96 10.80 -3.90
C VAL A 110 4.32 11.20 -2.57
N PHE A 111 3.64 10.26 -1.91
CA PHE A 111 3.07 10.43 -0.57
C PHE A 111 2.91 9.07 0.11
N SER A 112 2.78 9.09 1.42
CA SER A 112 2.47 7.89 2.22
C SER A 112 1.41 8.18 3.25
N PHE A 113 0.67 7.16 3.69
CA PHE A 113 -0.42 7.30 4.63
C PHE A 113 -0.70 5.99 5.39
N ASN A 114 -1.48 6.10 6.45
CA ASN A 114 -2.05 4.98 7.19
C ASN A 114 -3.34 5.44 7.90
N SER A 115 -3.82 4.73 8.92
CA SER A 115 -4.97 5.15 9.72
C SER A 115 -4.74 6.40 10.58
N GLU A 116 -3.48 6.81 10.81
CA GLU A 116 -3.11 7.89 11.73
C GLU A 116 -2.67 9.19 11.06
N GLY A 117 -2.23 9.15 9.80
CA GLY A 117 -1.66 10.32 9.14
C GLY A 117 -1.39 10.18 7.65
N LEU A 118 -1.12 11.34 7.03
CA LEU A 118 -0.69 11.50 5.64
C LEU A 118 0.62 12.29 5.61
N TRP A 119 1.58 11.85 4.80
CA TRP A 119 2.93 12.42 4.66
C TRP A 119 3.28 12.63 3.18
N GLN A 120 4.04 13.67 2.87
CA GLN A 120 4.55 13.93 1.52
C GLN A 120 5.92 13.29 1.31
N GLY A 121 6.13 12.60 0.18
CA GLY A 121 7.38 11.91 -0.15
C GLY A 121 7.87 11.00 0.97
N ASN A 122 9.15 11.15 1.34
CA ASN A 122 9.80 10.46 2.46
C ASN A 122 9.73 11.22 3.79
N GLY A 123 8.94 12.31 3.86
CA GLY A 123 8.90 13.18 5.02
C GLY A 123 8.35 12.49 6.28
N ALA A 124 8.90 12.87 7.44
CA ALA A 124 8.33 12.53 8.74
C ALA A 124 7.17 13.48 9.13
N GLN A 125 7.06 14.63 8.48
CA GLN A 125 6.06 15.65 8.78
C GLN A 125 4.68 15.25 8.23
N ARG A 126 3.69 15.20 9.13
CA ARG A 126 2.29 14.99 8.76
C ARG A 126 1.78 16.24 8.04
N ILE A 127 1.19 16.04 6.86
CA ILE A 127 0.62 17.09 6.01
C ILE A 127 -0.91 17.12 6.02
N GLY A 128 -1.54 16.19 6.74
CA GLY A 128 -2.99 16.18 6.94
C GLY A 128 -3.57 14.85 7.39
N ASN A 129 -4.89 14.77 7.34
CA ASN A 129 -5.68 13.58 7.63
C ASN A 129 -5.97 12.82 6.32
N PRO A 130 -5.56 11.54 6.18
CA PRO A 130 -5.79 10.78 4.95
C PRO A 130 -7.27 10.47 4.74
N VAL A 131 -8.09 10.37 5.80
CA VAL A 131 -9.53 10.09 5.70
C VAL A 131 -10.29 11.24 5.02
N GLU A 132 -9.79 12.47 5.17
CA GLU A 132 -10.36 13.67 4.55
C GLU A 132 -9.88 13.85 3.12
N ARG A 133 -8.66 13.42 2.81
CA ARG A 133 -8.00 13.68 1.52
C ARG A 133 -8.07 12.52 0.53
N LEU A 134 -8.29 11.30 1.01
CA LEU A 134 -8.31 10.08 0.21
C LEU A 134 -9.67 9.38 0.42
N SER A 135 -10.65 9.74 -0.42
CA SER A 135 -11.98 9.13 -0.39
C SER A 135 -11.96 7.60 -0.48
N PRO A 136 -11.14 6.95 -1.33
CA PRO A 136 -11.03 5.49 -1.37
C PRO A 136 -10.53 4.91 -0.04
N TRP A 137 -9.55 5.54 0.60
CA TRP A 137 -9.03 5.09 1.89
C TRP A 137 -10.07 5.14 3.01
N ARG A 138 -10.89 6.20 3.05
CA ARG A 138 -12.00 6.28 4.00
C ARG A 138 -12.97 5.11 3.83
N ASP A 139 -13.24 4.71 2.59
CA ASP A 139 -14.10 3.58 2.31
C ASP A 139 -13.50 2.26 2.77
N VAL A 140 -12.22 2.04 2.48
CA VAL A 140 -11.46 0.88 2.96
C VAL A 140 -11.48 0.78 4.49
N LEU A 141 -11.26 1.89 5.22
CA LEU A 141 -11.31 1.89 6.68
C LEU A 141 -12.70 1.50 7.22
N ARG A 142 -13.77 1.98 6.57
CA ARG A 142 -15.15 1.62 6.92
C ARG A 142 -15.39 0.12 6.71
N LYS A 143 -14.97 -0.43 5.57
CA LYS A 143 -15.07 -1.86 5.26
C LYS A 143 -14.24 -2.72 6.22
N ALA A 144 -12.96 -2.39 6.42
CA ALA A 144 -12.05 -3.11 7.32
C ALA A 144 -12.54 -3.13 8.78
N ARG A 145 -13.19 -2.06 9.25
CA ARG A 145 -13.86 -2.06 10.57
C ARG A 145 -15.02 -3.06 10.62
N ALA A 146 -15.86 -3.11 9.59
CA ALA A 146 -16.95 -4.07 9.52
C ALA A 146 -16.45 -5.53 9.44
N GLU A 147 -15.24 -5.72 8.92
CA GLU A 147 -14.55 -7.02 8.85
C GLU A 147 -13.82 -7.41 10.14
N GLY A 148 -13.75 -6.51 11.14
CA GLY A 148 -13.14 -6.78 12.44
C GLY A 148 -11.63 -6.53 12.52
N PHE A 149 -11.04 -5.77 11.58
CA PHE A 149 -9.62 -5.38 11.64
C PHE A 149 -9.34 -4.13 12.51
N LEU A 150 -10.37 -3.35 12.87
CA LEU A 150 -10.27 -2.04 13.54
C LEU A 150 -11.34 -1.81 14.61
#